data_AF-A0A8C4IE24-F1
#
_entry.id   AF-A0A8C4IE24-F1
#
_cell.length_a   1.000
_cell.length_b   1.000
_cell.length_c   1.000
_cell.angle_alpha   90.00
_cell.angle_beta   90.00
_cell.angle_gamma   90.00
#
_symmetry.space_group_name_H-M   'P 1'
#
loop_
_entity.id
_entity.type
_entity.pdbx_description
1 polymer ?
#
loop_
_entity_poly.entity_id
_entity_poly.type
_entity_poly.pdbx_seq_one_letter_code
_entity_poly.pdbx_strand_id
1 'polypeptide(L)'
;SRPDLVKPPSWLVYYNLNIIDLFLNCNILKIQCSYYLEILREDLLPTADQTQQVHLSDQMLWSLIDQQRLQSAMTLGNTQVKLLLTLLGMLYHEIIRGCQELETFILKYDQGLVDSNMAASMQKKLQQTHQYVKDFESRMTRNLGPLDLQNQLILNTGNFPIPQLTVSLTVKMPVIFDRLKSCVKSNTVHLCWDVAGQQEPDEQFEIHIKSLHPTTTEHAEFTKSICQSYNIQVKDLQPDRYYQFSVKRVDAVNLVYGQWIDTITLKTLYISELEGPA
;
A
#
# COMPACT_ATOMS: atom_id res chain seq x y z
N SER A 1 22.53 47.97 23.72
CA SER A 1 22.03 46.76 24.40
C SER A 1 21.78 45.69 23.36
N ARG A 2 22.52 44.58 23.39
CA ARG A 2 22.21 43.43 22.53
C ARG A 2 20.83 42.91 22.95
N PRO A 3 19.88 42.68 22.03
CA PRO A 3 18.68 41.95 22.40
C PRO A 3 19.14 40.56 22.83
N ASP A 4 18.79 40.17 24.05
CA ASP A 4 19.04 38.84 24.56
C ASP A 4 18.55 37.84 23.52
N LEU A 5 19.46 37.01 22.99
CA LEU A 5 19.09 35.84 22.20
C LEU A 5 18.21 34.98 23.11
N VAL A 6 16.90 35.08 22.93
CA VAL A 6 15.91 34.22 23.56
C VAL A 6 16.39 32.80 23.29
N LYS A 7 16.81 32.08 24.32
CA LYS A 7 17.26 30.69 24.15
C LYS A 7 16.16 29.90 23.42
N PRO A 8 16.51 29.00 22.49
CA PRO A 8 15.52 28.16 21.84
C PRO A 8 14.68 27.46 22.90
N PRO A 9 13.34 27.57 22.80
CA PRO A 9 12.45 26.80 23.65
C PRO A 9 12.92 25.34 23.68
N SER A 10 13.02 24.76 24.88
CA SER A 10 13.60 23.42 25.05
C SER A 10 12.94 22.37 24.15
N TRP A 11 11.65 22.55 23.85
CA TRP A 11 10.90 21.69 22.94
C TRP A 11 11.36 21.78 21.47
N LEU A 12 11.87 22.92 20.97
CA LEU A 12 12.37 23.04 19.60
C LEU A 12 13.55 22.11 19.31
N VAL A 13 14.36 21.78 20.34
CA VAL A 13 15.50 20.86 20.22
C VAL A 13 15.06 19.40 20.08
N TYR A 14 13.86 19.05 20.57
CA TYR A 14 13.34 17.68 20.55
C TYR A 14 12.66 17.30 19.22
N TYR A 15 12.23 18.26 18.41
CA TYR A 15 11.53 17.99 17.16
C TYR A 15 12.49 18.02 15.98
N ASN A 16 13.06 16.85 15.70
CA ASN A 16 13.87 16.62 14.52
C ASN A 16 12.93 16.45 13.32
N LEU A 17 12.90 17.42 12.40
CA LEU A 17 12.10 17.34 11.15
C LEU A 17 12.36 16.03 10.37
N ASN A 18 13.58 15.48 10.49
CA ASN A 18 13.96 14.17 9.94
C ASN A 18 13.08 12.99 10.42
N ILE A 19 12.56 13.03 11.65
CA ILE A 19 11.69 11.97 12.17
C ILE A 19 10.32 12.02 11.51
N ILE A 20 9.84 13.23 11.19
CA ILE A 20 8.56 13.39 10.51
C ILE A 20 8.70 13.09 9.01
N ASP A 21 9.81 13.43 8.36
CA ASP A 21 10.08 13.01 6.97
C ASP A 21 10.22 11.49 6.82
N LEU A 22 10.88 10.81 7.77
CA LEU A 22 10.94 9.35 7.80
C LEU A 22 9.55 8.73 8.02
N PHE A 23 8.74 9.38 8.87
CA PHE A 23 7.34 9.01 9.12
C PHE A 23 6.48 9.18 7.86
N LEU A 24 6.61 10.29 7.12
CA LEU A 24 5.82 10.57 5.93
C LEU A 24 6.14 9.58 4.79
N ASN A 25 7.42 9.29 4.55
CA ASN A 25 7.84 8.35 3.51
C ASN A 25 7.41 6.90 3.77
N CYS A 26 7.43 6.44 5.03
CA CYS A 26 6.99 5.09 5.41
C CYS A 26 5.46 4.92 5.36
N ASN A 27 4.69 6.00 5.49
CA ASN A 27 3.23 5.94 5.63
C ASN A 27 2.46 6.18 4.31
N ILE A 28 3.05 6.87 3.33
CA ILE A 28 2.46 6.98 1.96
C ILE A 28 2.26 5.59 1.35
N LEU A 29 3.26 4.73 1.49
CA LEU A 29 3.20 3.35 0.99
C LEU A 29 2.06 2.55 1.64
N LYS A 30 1.69 2.88 2.88
CA LYS A 30 0.65 2.15 3.61
C LYS A 30 -0.78 2.56 3.23
N ILE A 31 -0.99 3.79 2.76
CA ILE A 31 -2.27 4.24 2.18
C ILE A 31 -2.53 3.54 0.83
N GLN A 32 -1.44 3.09 0.21
CA GLN A 32 -1.39 2.47 -1.10
C GLN A 32 -1.49 0.93 -1.01
N CYS A 33 -2.02 0.37 0.07
CA CYS A 33 -2.18 -1.08 0.19
C CYS A 33 -3.41 -1.60 -0.57
N SER A 34 -3.43 -2.91 -0.78
CA SER A 34 -4.62 -3.63 -1.23
C SER A 34 -5.25 -4.37 -0.04
N TYR A 35 -6.58 -4.40 0.01
CA TYR A 35 -7.35 -5.02 1.09
C TYR A 35 -8.13 -6.22 0.56
N TYR A 36 -8.06 -7.32 1.30
CA TYR A 36 -8.65 -8.59 0.92
C TYR A 36 -9.58 -9.09 2.03
N LEU A 37 -10.59 -9.85 1.63
CA LEU A 37 -11.44 -10.58 2.54
C LEU A 37 -10.77 -11.92 2.87
N GLU A 38 -10.59 -12.21 4.13
CA GLU A 38 -10.16 -13.52 4.61
C GLU A 38 -11.31 -14.20 5.33
N ILE A 39 -11.60 -15.45 4.95
CA ILE A 39 -12.65 -16.26 5.54
C ILE A 39 -11.96 -17.42 6.24
N LEU A 40 -11.99 -17.39 7.57
CA LEU A 40 -11.40 -18.41 8.43
C LEU A 40 -12.51 -19.26 9.05
N ARG A 41 -12.18 -20.53 9.27
CA ARG A 41 -13.03 -21.47 9.99
C ARG A 41 -12.65 -21.49 11.46
N GLU A 42 -13.61 -21.21 12.34
CA GLU A 42 -13.37 -21.21 13.79
C GLU A 42 -13.08 -22.61 14.31
N ASP A 43 -13.59 -23.64 13.64
CA ASP A 43 -13.41 -25.04 14.04
C ASP A 43 -12.00 -25.59 13.76
N LEU A 44 -11.17 -24.88 12.98
CA LEU A 44 -9.76 -25.22 12.73
C LEU A 44 -8.77 -24.44 13.61
N LEU A 45 -9.25 -23.56 14.50
CA LEU A 45 -8.39 -22.92 15.50
C LEU A 45 -7.91 -24.00 16.49
N PRO A 46 -6.60 -24.08 16.79
CA PRO A 46 -6.03 -25.18 17.57
C PRO A 46 -6.61 -25.20 18.98
N THR A 47 -7.64 -26.01 19.18
CA THR A 47 -8.23 -26.31 20.48
C THR A 47 -7.62 -27.62 20.96
N ALA A 48 -7.25 -27.69 22.24
CA ALA A 48 -6.41 -28.76 22.81
C ALA A 48 -7.03 -30.17 22.76
N ASP A 49 -8.31 -30.31 22.41
CA ASP A 49 -9.03 -31.58 22.38
C ASP A 49 -9.48 -31.93 20.96
N GLN A 50 -8.69 -32.75 20.26
CA GLN A 50 -9.03 -33.25 18.93
C GLN A 50 -9.76 -34.59 19.01
N THR A 51 -11.07 -34.57 18.78
CA THR A 51 -11.83 -35.77 18.39
C THR A 51 -12.74 -35.45 17.20
N GLN A 52 -12.39 -36.03 16.06
CA GLN A 52 -13.22 -36.21 14.86
C GLN A 52 -13.90 -34.95 14.29
N GLN A 53 -13.11 -34.00 13.79
CA GLN A 53 -13.63 -32.97 12.89
C GLN A 53 -13.50 -33.43 11.43
N VAL A 54 -14.62 -33.41 10.71
CA VAL A 54 -14.68 -33.63 9.27
C VAL A 54 -13.98 -32.46 8.58
N HIS A 55 -12.75 -32.69 8.13
CA HIS A 55 -12.00 -31.73 7.30
C HIS A 55 -12.70 -31.57 5.94
N LEU A 56 -13.59 -30.58 5.81
CA LEU A 56 -14.05 -30.12 4.49
C LEU A 56 -12.87 -29.40 3.82
N SER A 57 -12.58 -29.73 2.56
CA SER A 57 -11.56 -29.03 1.78
C SER A 57 -11.96 -27.58 1.51
N ASP A 58 -10.98 -26.71 1.28
CA ASP A 58 -11.23 -25.30 0.93
C ASP A 58 -12.16 -25.15 -0.27
N GLN A 59 -12.05 -26.05 -1.26
CA GLN A 59 -12.93 -26.08 -2.43
C GLN A 59 -14.40 -26.35 -2.07
N MET A 60 -14.66 -27.24 -1.09
CA MET A 60 -16.02 -27.48 -0.60
C MET A 60 -16.53 -26.28 0.21
N LEU A 61 -15.68 -25.62 0.99
CA LEU A 61 -16.06 -24.42 1.73
C LEU A 61 -16.52 -23.30 0.80
N TRP A 62 -15.75 -23.02 -0.27
CA TRP A 62 -16.12 -22.01 -1.27
C TRP A 62 -17.43 -22.34 -1.98
N SER A 63 -17.78 -23.62 -2.13
CA SER A 63 -19.06 -24.03 -2.72
C SER A 63 -20.28 -23.81 -1.81
N LEU A 64 -20.08 -23.71 -0.50
CA LEU A 64 -21.15 -23.47 0.49
C LEU A 64 -21.42 -21.97 0.70
N ILE A 65 -20.51 -21.11 0.25
CA ILE A 65 -20.66 -19.66 0.36
C ILE A 65 -21.72 -19.20 -0.64
N ASP A 66 -22.76 -18.56 -0.13
CA ASP A 66 -23.72 -17.84 -0.95
C ASP A 66 -23.04 -16.63 -1.59
N GLN A 67 -23.07 -16.61 -2.93
CA GLN A 67 -22.38 -15.60 -3.71
C GLN A 67 -22.96 -14.19 -3.49
N GLN A 68 -24.28 -14.05 -3.32
CA GLN A 68 -24.90 -12.73 -3.11
C GLN A 68 -24.48 -12.12 -1.77
N ARG A 69 -24.34 -12.97 -0.75
CA ARG A 69 -23.90 -12.57 0.59
C ARG A 69 -22.42 -12.29 0.66
N LEU A 70 -21.62 -13.06 -0.07
CA LEU A 70 -20.22 -12.74 -0.29
C LEU A 70 -20.08 -11.36 -0.93
N GLN A 71 -20.83 -11.07 -2.01
CA GLN A 71 -20.79 -9.75 -2.65
C GLN A 71 -21.23 -8.62 -1.71
N SER A 72 -22.22 -8.89 -0.86
CA SER A 72 -22.68 -7.93 0.16
C SER A 72 -21.59 -7.66 1.21
N ALA A 73 -20.90 -8.70 1.68
CA ALA A 73 -19.76 -8.60 2.59
C ALA A 73 -18.60 -7.83 1.95
N MET A 74 -18.28 -8.11 0.69
CA MET A 74 -17.26 -7.40 -0.08
C MET A 74 -17.59 -5.90 -0.22
N THR A 75 -18.87 -5.56 -0.47
CA THR A 75 -19.34 -4.18 -0.57
C THR A 75 -19.24 -3.43 0.76
N LEU A 76 -19.63 -4.09 1.86
CA LEU A 76 -19.48 -3.54 3.21
C LEU A 76 -18.01 -3.32 3.55
N GLY A 77 -17.16 -4.33 3.31
CA GLY A 77 -15.71 -4.23 3.50
C GLY A 77 -15.10 -3.09 2.69
N ASN A 78 -15.49 -2.94 1.43
CA ASN A 78 -15.01 -1.85 0.56
C ASN A 78 -15.38 -0.47 1.14
N THR A 79 -16.60 -0.34 1.67
CA THR A 79 -17.06 0.90 2.31
C THR A 79 -16.25 1.21 3.56
N GLN A 80 -16.00 0.22 4.42
CA GLN A 80 -15.19 0.39 5.63
C GLN A 80 -13.74 0.76 5.29
N VAL A 81 -13.13 0.10 4.31
CA VAL A 81 -11.79 0.43 3.82
C VAL A 81 -11.75 1.87 3.30
N LYS A 82 -12.72 2.29 2.48
CA LYS A 82 -12.79 3.68 1.97
C LYS A 82 -12.92 4.71 3.09
N LEU A 83 -13.73 4.43 4.11
CA LEU A 83 -13.86 5.31 5.28
C LEU A 83 -12.56 5.40 6.07
N LEU A 84 -11.88 4.26 6.30
CA LEU A 84 -10.57 4.24 6.94
C LEU A 84 -9.55 5.06 6.13
N LEU A 85 -9.43 4.81 4.84
CA LEU A 85 -8.48 5.51 3.96
C LEU A 85 -8.77 7.02 3.89
N THR A 86 -10.06 7.40 3.89
CA THR A 86 -10.46 8.82 3.93
C THR A 86 -9.98 9.47 5.23
N LEU A 87 -10.21 8.82 6.37
CA LEU A 87 -9.78 9.32 7.67
C LEU A 87 -8.25 9.40 7.78
N LEU A 88 -7.54 8.38 7.29
CA LEU A 88 -6.08 8.39 7.22
C LEU A 88 -5.57 9.52 6.34
N GLY A 89 -6.20 9.77 5.19
CA GLY A 89 -5.89 10.90 4.31
C GLY A 89 -6.09 12.26 5.00
N MET A 90 -7.15 12.42 5.78
CA MET A 90 -7.38 13.63 6.58
C MET A 90 -6.30 13.82 7.65
N LEU A 91 -5.98 12.77 8.41
CA LEU A 91 -4.91 12.81 9.43
C LEU A 91 -3.56 13.14 8.80
N TYR A 92 -3.24 12.51 7.66
CA TYR A 92 -2.02 12.78 6.91
C TYR A 92 -1.92 14.25 6.48
N HIS A 93 -3.00 14.82 5.96
CA HIS A 93 -3.05 16.23 5.58
C HIS A 93 -2.80 17.17 6.78
N GLU A 94 -3.41 16.86 7.92
CA GLU A 94 -3.22 17.60 9.17
C GLU A 94 -1.78 17.51 9.69
N ILE A 95 -1.12 16.37 9.52
CA ILE A 95 0.29 16.17 9.87
C ILE A 95 1.19 17.03 8.98
N ILE A 96 1.02 16.97 7.66
CA ILE A 96 1.77 17.79 6.69
C ILE A 96 1.62 19.28 7.02
N ARG A 97 0.38 19.72 7.25
CA ARG A 97 0.11 21.11 7.60
C ARG A 97 0.83 21.52 8.89
N GLY A 98 0.81 20.68 9.92
CA GLY A 98 1.56 20.91 11.16
C GLY A 98 3.07 21.06 10.95
N CYS A 99 3.65 20.27 10.03
CA CYS A 99 5.06 20.34 9.69
C CYS A 99 5.43 21.64 8.98
N GLN A 100 4.62 22.05 8.00
CA GLN A 100 4.81 23.31 7.26
C GLN A 100 4.69 24.53 8.18
N GLU A 101 3.75 24.49 9.12
CA GLU A 101 3.60 25.54 10.14
C GLU A 101 4.82 25.59 11.08
N LEU A 102 5.37 24.44 11.46
CA LEU A 102 6.60 24.36 12.28
C LEU A 102 7.81 24.89 11.52
N GLU A 103 7.99 24.52 10.25
CA GLU A 103 9.06 25.04 9.39
C GLU A 103 8.98 26.57 9.27
N THR A 104 7.79 27.10 9.01
CA THR A 104 7.55 28.55 8.97
C THR A 104 7.86 29.22 10.30
N PHE A 105 7.54 28.56 11.42
CA PHE A 105 7.84 29.08 12.75
C PHE A 105 9.34 29.11 13.03
N ILE A 106 10.09 28.08 12.65
CA ILE A 106 11.55 28.02 12.79
C ILE A 106 12.20 29.19 12.02
N LEU A 107 11.76 29.42 10.77
CA LEU A 107 12.27 30.54 9.97
C LEU A 107 12.02 31.91 10.65
N LYS A 108 10.83 32.11 11.23
CA LYS A 108 10.52 33.33 11.99
C LYS A 108 11.33 33.45 13.27
N TYR A 109 11.55 32.33 13.96
CA TYR A 109 12.32 32.28 15.18
C TYR A 109 13.78 32.67 14.93
N ASP A 110 14.40 32.13 13.87
CA ASP A 110 15.77 32.46 13.45
C ASP A 110 15.93 33.95 13.07
N GLN A 111 14.85 34.58 12.57
CA GLN A 111 14.80 36.01 12.27
C GLN A 111 14.52 36.88 13.50
N GLY A 112 14.34 36.29 14.69
CA GLY A 112 13.99 37.01 15.92
C GLY A 112 12.57 37.60 15.93
N LEU A 113 11.67 37.09 15.08
CA LEU A 113 10.30 37.58 14.88
C LEU A 113 9.25 36.83 15.71
N VAL A 114 9.68 36.07 16.72
CA VAL A 114 8.79 35.22 17.53
C VAL A 114 8.64 35.81 18.92
N ASP A 115 7.38 36.05 19.31
CA ASP A 115 7.00 36.40 20.66
C ASP A 115 6.54 35.16 21.47
N SER A 116 6.30 35.37 22.77
CA SER A 116 5.87 34.30 23.69
C SER A 116 4.52 33.69 23.34
N ASN A 117 3.60 34.48 22.76
CA ASN A 117 2.27 34.00 22.41
C ASN A 117 2.32 33.11 21.17
N MET A 118 3.12 33.49 20.17
CA MET A 118 3.39 32.70 18.98
C MET A 118 4.07 31.38 19.36
N ALA A 119 5.05 31.42 20.27
CA ALA A 119 5.70 30.21 20.78
C ALA A 119 4.75 29.27 21.52
N ALA A 120 3.88 29.80 22.39
CA ALA A 120 2.88 29.00 23.11
C ALA A 120 1.83 28.38 22.16
N SER A 121 1.36 29.15 21.18
CA SER A 121 0.44 28.66 20.14
C SER A 121 1.07 27.53 19.32
N MET A 122 2.33 27.69 18.91
CA MET A 122 3.07 26.69 18.16
C MET A 122 3.27 25.40 18.96
N GLN A 123 3.59 25.52 20.25
CA GLN A 123 3.71 24.35 21.14
C GLN A 123 2.41 23.53 21.20
N LYS A 124 1.26 24.20 21.31
CA LYS A 124 -0.06 23.52 21.29
C LYS A 124 -0.32 22.84 19.95
N LYS A 125 0.00 23.52 18.83
CA LYS A 125 -0.18 22.95 17.49
C LYS A 125 0.69 21.70 17.30
N LEU A 126 1.91 21.73 17.80
CA LEU A 126 2.84 20.61 17.72
C LEU A 126 2.36 19.39 18.52
N GLN A 127 1.82 19.59 19.72
CA GLN A 127 1.19 18.52 20.50
C GLN A 127 0.02 17.89 19.74
N GLN A 128 -0.80 18.72 19.07
CA GLN A 128 -1.91 18.25 18.26
C GLN A 128 -1.44 17.45 17.03
N THR A 129 -0.42 17.94 16.31
CA THR A 129 0.21 17.21 15.19
C THR A 129 0.78 15.87 15.65
N HIS A 130 1.43 15.83 16.80
CA HIS A 130 1.93 14.58 17.37
C HIS A 130 0.80 13.61 17.74
N GLN A 131 -0.35 14.11 18.21
CA GLN A 131 -1.52 13.27 18.44
C GLN A 131 -2.06 12.69 17.11
N TYR A 132 -2.09 13.49 16.04
CA TYR A 132 -2.49 12.99 14.72
C TYR A 132 -1.57 11.89 14.19
N VAL A 133 -0.26 12.01 14.41
CA VAL A 133 0.73 10.96 14.10
C VAL A 133 0.36 9.67 14.84
N LYS A 134 0.13 9.73 16.15
CA LYS A 134 -0.27 8.56 16.96
C LYS A 134 -1.58 7.94 16.51
N ASP A 135 -2.58 8.77 16.21
CA ASP A 135 -3.89 8.31 15.74
C ASP A 135 -3.77 7.63 14.38
N PHE A 136 -2.92 8.16 13.49
CA PHE A 136 -2.60 7.57 12.20
C PHE A 136 -1.94 6.20 12.36
N GLU A 137 -0.88 6.09 13.19
CA GLU A 137 -0.18 4.83 13.45
C GLU A 137 -1.08 3.76 14.05
N SER A 138 -1.88 4.14 15.05
CA SER A 138 -2.81 3.25 15.74
C SER A 138 -3.83 2.66 14.77
N ARG A 139 -4.40 3.50 13.90
CA ARG A 139 -5.38 3.07 12.89
C ARG A 139 -4.76 2.22 11.78
N MET A 140 -3.52 2.48 11.41
CA MET A 140 -2.78 1.68 10.44
C MET A 140 -2.38 0.30 10.96
N THR A 141 -1.99 0.22 12.24
CA THR A 141 -1.50 -1.03 12.86
C THR A 141 -2.64 -1.95 13.28
N ARG A 142 -3.83 -1.39 13.48
CA ARG A 142 -5.01 -2.17 13.79
C ARG A 142 -5.43 -2.94 12.54
N ASN A 143 -5.35 -4.27 12.60
CA ASN A 143 -6.11 -5.11 11.68
C ASN A 143 -7.56 -4.59 11.69
N LEU A 144 -8.16 -4.44 10.51
CA LEU A 144 -9.52 -3.91 10.36
C LEU A 144 -10.58 -4.73 11.13
N GLY A 145 -10.15 -5.85 11.71
CA GLY A 145 -10.89 -6.64 12.67
C GLY A 145 -11.79 -7.64 11.96
N PRO A 146 -12.46 -8.51 12.72
CA PRO A 146 -13.57 -9.24 12.17
C PRO A 146 -14.58 -8.20 11.67
N LEU A 147 -14.99 -8.32 10.42
CA LEU A 147 -16.21 -7.67 9.98
C LEU A 147 -17.31 -8.25 10.87
N ASP A 148 -18.19 -7.41 11.43
CA ASP A 148 -19.37 -7.88 12.18
C ASP A 148 -20.39 -8.49 11.20
N LEU A 149 -19.95 -9.59 10.59
CA LEU A 149 -20.66 -10.49 9.70
C LEU A 149 -20.90 -11.79 10.46
N GLN A 150 -21.12 -11.69 11.79
CA GLN A 150 -21.28 -12.79 12.74
C GLN A 150 -22.27 -13.85 12.28
N ASN A 151 -23.10 -13.56 11.29
CA ASN A 151 -23.98 -14.52 10.71
C ASN A 151 -23.98 -14.44 9.17
N GLN A 152 -23.73 -15.62 8.61
CA GLN A 152 -24.19 -16.16 7.33
C GLN A 152 -23.49 -15.59 6.07
N LEU A 153 -22.35 -16.18 5.71
CA LEU A 153 -21.98 -16.36 4.30
C LEU A 153 -22.61 -17.64 3.73
N ILE A 154 -22.99 -18.58 4.59
CA ILE A 154 -23.62 -19.86 4.21
C ILE A 154 -25.13 -19.75 4.42
N LEU A 155 -25.92 -20.21 3.46
CA LEU A 155 -27.38 -20.35 3.62
C LEU A 155 -27.68 -21.50 4.59
N ASN A 156 -28.58 -21.29 5.54
CA ASN A 156 -29.02 -22.36 6.42
C ASN A 156 -29.87 -23.38 5.64
N THR A 157 -29.24 -24.43 5.14
CA THR A 157 -29.90 -25.50 4.39
C THR A 157 -30.32 -26.65 5.31
N GLY A 158 -30.92 -26.36 6.47
CA GLY A 158 -31.79 -27.23 7.28
C GLY A 158 -31.26 -28.56 7.85
N ASN A 159 -30.27 -29.20 7.24
CA ASN A 159 -29.88 -30.59 7.46
C ASN A 159 -28.37 -30.79 7.67
N PHE A 160 -27.54 -29.74 7.52
CA PHE A 160 -26.10 -29.85 7.73
C PHE A 160 -25.61 -28.88 8.82
N PRO A 161 -24.70 -29.33 9.71
CA PRO A 161 -24.05 -28.45 10.67
C PRO A 161 -23.26 -27.38 9.90
N ILE A 162 -23.61 -26.11 10.11
CA ILE A 162 -22.98 -24.97 9.46
C ILE A 162 -21.64 -24.70 10.18
N PRO A 163 -20.49 -24.71 9.49
CA PRO A 163 -19.23 -24.35 10.12
C PRO A 163 -19.28 -22.89 10.56
N GLN A 164 -18.76 -22.61 11.76
CA GLN A 164 -18.60 -21.22 12.22
C GLN A 164 -17.47 -20.57 11.41
N LEU A 165 -17.79 -19.45 10.76
CA LEU A 165 -16.86 -18.71 9.92
C LEU A 165 -16.59 -17.34 10.53
N THR A 166 -15.32 -16.99 10.66
CA THR A 166 -14.88 -15.62 10.92
C THR A 166 -14.52 -14.97 9.59
N VAL A 167 -15.03 -13.78 9.34
CA VAL A 167 -14.66 -12.98 8.17
C VAL A 167 -13.86 -11.77 8.63
N SER A 168 -12.67 -11.59 8.11
CA SER A 168 -11.80 -10.46 8.46
C SER A 168 -11.27 -9.75 7.21
N LEU A 169 -10.79 -8.52 7.40
CA LEU A 169 -10.09 -7.78 6.36
C LEU A 169 -8.59 -7.82 6.60
N THR A 170 -7.87 -8.34 5.62
CA THR A 170 -6.41 -8.38 5.61
C THR A 170 -5.84 -7.34 4.66
N VAL A 171 -4.66 -6.84 5.00
CA VAL A 171 -3.95 -5.82 4.23
C VAL A 171 -2.74 -6.47 3.58
N LYS A 172 -2.61 -6.37 2.25
CA LYS A 172 -1.39 -6.74 1.54
C LYS A 172 -0.60 -5.50 1.18
N MET A 173 0.68 -5.51 1.53
CA MET A 173 1.61 -4.41 1.31
C MET A 173 1.86 -4.16 -0.17
N PRO A 174 2.20 -2.93 -0.60
CA PRO A 174 2.33 -2.59 -2.00
C PRO A 174 3.47 -3.36 -2.70
N VAL A 175 3.28 -3.65 -3.98
CA VAL A 175 4.30 -4.24 -4.88
C VAL A 175 5.09 -3.11 -5.53
N ILE A 176 6.39 -3.00 -5.28
CA ILE A 176 7.18 -1.84 -5.68
C ILE A 176 8.35 -2.30 -6.56
N PHE A 177 8.56 -1.64 -7.69
CA PHE A 177 9.73 -1.88 -8.53
C PHE A 177 11.02 -1.56 -7.77
N ASP A 178 11.93 -2.53 -7.79
CA ASP A 178 13.31 -2.33 -7.41
C ASP A 178 14.01 -1.63 -8.58
N ARG A 179 14.03 -0.30 -8.50
CA ARG A 179 14.61 0.59 -9.51
C ARG A 179 16.12 0.41 -9.66
N LEU A 180 16.80 -0.16 -8.65
CA LEU A 180 18.24 -0.40 -8.68
C LEU A 180 18.58 -1.75 -9.32
N LYS A 181 17.75 -2.77 -9.11
CA LYS A 181 17.92 -4.09 -9.74
C LYS A 181 17.32 -4.18 -11.15
N SER A 182 16.34 -3.35 -11.46
CA SER A 182 15.76 -3.29 -12.80
C SER A 182 16.77 -2.68 -13.78
N CYS A 183 16.97 -3.31 -14.93
CA CYS A 183 17.96 -2.89 -15.91
C CYS A 183 17.47 -2.99 -17.35
N VAL A 184 18.10 -2.22 -18.23
CA VAL A 184 17.66 -2.03 -19.60
C VAL A 184 18.79 -2.34 -20.56
N LYS A 185 18.46 -3.05 -21.65
CA LYS A 185 19.32 -3.26 -22.81
C LYS A 185 18.66 -2.67 -24.06
N SER A 186 19.23 -2.92 -25.23
CA SER A 186 18.71 -2.39 -26.49
C SER A 186 17.31 -2.91 -26.86
N ASN A 187 17.05 -4.20 -26.63
CA ASN A 187 15.78 -4.83 -26.98
C ASN A 187 15.15 -5.63 -25.82
N THR A 188 15.74 -5.56 -24.63
CA THR A 188 15.21 -6.24 -23.45
C THR A 188 15.22 -5.35 -22.23
N VAL A 189 14.25 -5.55 -21.35
CA VAL A 189 14.21 -4.94 -20.01
C VAL A 189 14.08 -6.06 -18.99
N HIS A 190 14.92 -6.03 -17.97
CA HIS A 190 14.78 -6.87 -16.79
C HIS A 190 14.14 -6.04 -15.69
N LEU A 191 12.97 -6.47 -15.23
CA LEU A 191 12.22 -5.80 -14.18
C LEU A 191 12.31 -6.65 -12.91
N CYS A 192 12.59 -6.00 -11.79
CA CYS A 192 12.57 -6.60 -10.46
C CYS A 192 11.64 -5.79 -9.57
N TRP A 193 10.91 -6.45 -8.69
CA TRP A 193 10.07 -5.81 -7.68
C TRP A 193 10.13 -6.57 -6.37
N ASP A 194 9.64 -5.92 -5.32
CA ASP A 194 9.49 -6.52 -4.00
C ASP A 194 8.15 -6.10 -3.40
N VAL A 195 7.72 -6.82 -2.37
CA VAL A 195 6.56 -6.45 -1.56
C VAL A 195 7.07 -5.86 -0.26
N ALA A 196 6.66 -4.62 0.03
CA ALA A 196 7.22 -3.88 1.16
C ALA A 196 7.02 -4.63 2.49
N GLY A 197 8.10 -5.16 3.06
CA GLY A 197 8.13 -5.78 4.38
C GLY A 197 7.66 -7.23 4.47
N GLN A 198 7.20 -7.86 3.38
CA GLN A 198 6.76 -9.26 3.42
C GLN A 198 6.78 -9.91 2.03
N GLN A 199 7.41 -11.06 1.87
CA GLN A 199 7.26 -11.91 0.68
C GLN A 199 6.44 -13.14 1.07
N GLU A 200 5.35 -13.38 0.36
CA GLU A 200 4.56 -14.59 0.51
C GLU A 200 4.88 -15.57 -0.63
N PRO A 201 4.95 -16.88 -0.35
CA PRO A 201 5.04 -17.87 -1.40
C PRO A 201 3.79 -17.81 -2.30
N ASP A 202 3.97 -18.12 -3.58
CA ASP A 202 2.90 -18.29 -4.58
C ASP A 202 2.11 -17.04 -5.00
N GLU A 203 2.58 -15.83 -4.67
CA GLU A 203 1.96 -14.61 -5.19
C GLU A 203 2.09 -14.52 -6.72
N GLN A 204 0.98 -14.16 -7.39
CA GLN A 204 0.96 -13.89 -8.81
C GLN A 204 0.93 -12.38 -9.06
N PHE A 205 1.79 -11.93 -9.98
CA PHE A 205 1.89 -10.54 -10.37
C PHE A 205 1.46 -10.36 -11.82
N GLU A 206 0.79 -9.25 -12.08
CA GLU A 206 0.37 -8.80 -13.39
C GLU A 206 1.23 -7.62 -13.81
N ILE A 207 1.88 -7.75 -14.96
CA ILE A 207 2.75 -6.73 -15.56
C ILE A 207 2.07 -6.19 -16.80
N HIS A 208 1.96 -4.87 -16.90
CA HIS A 208 1.57 -4.20 -18.14
C HIS A 208 2.74 -3.44 -18.74
N ILE A 209 2.78 -3.44 -20.06
CA ILE A 209 3.82 -2.80 -20.85
C ILE A 209 3.12 -1.86 -21.82
N LYS A 210 3.56 -0.62 -21.86
CA LYS A 210 3.00 0.43 -22.73
C LYS A 210 4.13 1.23 -23.39
N SER A 211 4.19 1.23 -24.72
CA SER A 211 5.09 2.12 -25.47
C SER A 211 4.61 3.58 -25.41
N LEU A 212 5.54 4.53 -25.21
CA LEU A 212 5.24 5.97 -25.02
C LEU A 212 5.63 6.85 -26.23
N HIS A 213 5.58 6.32 -27.45
CA HIS A 213 6.07 7.06 -28.63
C HIS A 213 5.27 8.35 -28.93
N PRO A 214 5.93 9.50 -29.14
CA PRO A 214 5.27 10.81 -29.29
C PRO A 214 4.50 11.06 -30.60
N THR A 215 4.49 10.13 -31.56
CA THR A 215 4.00 10.39 -32.94
C THR A 215 2.88 9.48 -33.42
N THR A 216 2.40 8.55 -32.60
CA THR A 216 1.26 7.71 -32.97
C THR A 216 0.20 7.78 -31.90
N THR A 217 -0.88 8.49 -32.22
CA THR A 217 -2.24 8.30 -31.66
C THR A 217 -2.80 6.90 -31.94
N GLU A 218 -2.01 6.02 -32.55
CA GLU A 218 -2.33 4.66 -32.94
C GLU A 218 -1.62 3.69 -32.00
N HIS A 219 -2.42 3.05 -31.15
CA HIS A 219 -2.13 1.83 -30.41
C HIS A 219 -0.78 1.80 -29.68
N ALA A 220 -0.72 2.40 -28.49
CA ALA A 220 0.26 1.98 -27.52
C ALA A 220 0.12 0.47 -27.32
N GLU A 221 1.09 -0.32 -27.81
CA GLU A 221 1.10 -1.76 -27.66
C GLU A 221 0.99 -2.06 -26.17
N PHE A 222 -0.14 -2.67 -25.78
CA PHE A 222 -0.45 -3.03 -24.42
C PHE A 222 -0.26 -4.54 -24.28
N THR A 223 0.85 -4.93 -23.68
CA THR A 223 1.11 -6.33 -23.39
C THR A 223 0.84 -6.59 -21.91
N LYS A 224 0.05 -7.62 -21.62
CA LYS A 224 -0.20 -8.14 -20.28
C LYS A 224 0.56 -9.45 -20.10
N SER A 225 1.25 -9.60 -18.97
CA SER A 225 1.91 -10.84 -18.59
C SER A 225 1.65 -11.16 -17.13
N ILE A 226 1.53 -12.45 -16.80
CA ILE A 226 1.34 -12.93 -15.43
C ILE A 226 2.57 -13.78 -15.07
N CYS A 227 3.13 -13.56 -13.88
CA CYS A 227 4.22 -14.39 -13.38
C CYS A 227 4.14 -14.63 -11.87
N GLN A 228 4.63 -15.80 -11.43
CA GLN A 228 4.75 -16.20 -10.02
C GLN A 228 6.19 -15.98 -9.53
N SER A 229 6.70 -14.79 -9.79
CA SER A 229 8.12 -14.43 -9.66
C SER A 229 8.21 -12.95 -9.29
N TYR A 230 9.25 -12.57 -8.55
CA TYR A 230 9.56 -11.17 -8.20
C TYR A 230 10.38 -10.45 -9.29
N ASN A 231 10.56 -11.08 -10.44
CA ASN A 231 11.22 -10.50 -11.60
C ASN A 231 10.68 -11.07 -12.92
N ILE A 232 10.88 -10.32 -14.00
CA ILE A 232 10.60 -10.79 -15.36
C ILE A 232 11.58 -10.15 -16.34
N GLN A 233 11.94 -10.89 -17.40
CA GLN A 233 12.62 -10.33 -18.55
C GLN A 233 11.62 -10.13 -19.69
N VAL A 234 11.42 -8.88 -20.08
CA VAL A 234 10.70 -8.49 -21.29
C VAL A 234 11.67 -8.46 -22.45
N LYS A 235 11.32 -9.12 -23.56
CA LYS A 235 12.14 -9.21 -24.77
C LYS A 235 11.44 -8.54 -25.96
N ASP A 236 12.15 -8.47 -27.08
CA ASP A 236 11.64 -8.00 -28.38
C ASP A 236 11.10 -6.56 -28.34
N LEU A 237 11.65 -5.74 -27.45
CA LEU A 237 11.37 -4.31 -27.40
C LEU A 237 12.15 -3.59 -28.50
N GLN A 238 11.57 -2.50 -29.01
CA GLN A 238 12.23 -1.67 -30.00
C GLN A 238 13.33 -0.82 -29.32
N PRO A 239 14.54 -0.76 -29.90
CA PRO A 239 15.63 0.09 -29.42
C PRO A 239 15.29 1.58 -29.45
N ASP A 240 15.95 2.35 -28.57
CA ASP A 240 15.82 3.80 -28.45
C ASP A 240 14.38 4.30 -28.22
N ARG A 241 13.59 3.56 -27.44
CA ARG A 241 12.18 3.89 -27.15
C ARG A 241 11.88 3.93 -25.65
N TYR A 242 10.94 4.80 -25.28
CA TYR A 242 10.40 4.86 -23.94
C TYR A 242 9.23 3.89 -23.78
N TYR A 243 9.30 3.11 -22.70
CA TYR A 243 8.26 2.20 -22.28
C TYR A 243 7.88 2.51 -20.82
N GLN A 244 6.58 2.52 -20.55
CA GLN A 244 6.02 2.47 -19.22
C GLN A 244 5.69 1.03 -18.87
N PHE A 245 6.23 0.58 -17.75
CA PHE A 245 5.94 -0.72 -17.15
C PHE A 245 5.13 -0.49 -15.89
N SER A 246 4.14 -1.33 -15.65
CA SER A 246 3.37 -1.30 -14.40
C SER A 246 3.27 -2.68 -13.79
N VAL A 247 3.34 -2.78 -12.47
CA VAL A 247 3.21 -4.04 -11.73
C VAL A 247 2.13 -3.93 -10.66
N LYS A 248 1.30 -4.98 -10.57
CA LYS A 248 0.34 -5.17 -9.48
C LYS A 248 0.19 -6.65 -9.15
N ARG A 249 -0.51 -6.97 -8.06
CA ARG A 249 -1.00 -8.34 -7.84
C ARG A 249 -2.10 -8.68 -8.83
N VAL A 250 -2.19 -9.94 -9.24
CA VAL A 250 -3.35 -10.43 -9.97
C VAL A 250 -4.60 -10.24 -9.11
N ASP A 251 -5.70 -9.80 -9.73
CA ASP A 251 -6.95 -9.58 -9.02
C ASP A 251 -7.49 -10.93 -8.51
N ALA A 252 -7.61 -11.06 -7.19
CA ALA A 252 -8.17 -12.25 -6.54
C ALA A 252 -9.67 -12.09 -6.30
N VAL A 253 -10.40 -13.21 -6.22
CA VAL A 253 -11.86 -13.23 -5.98
C VAL A 253 -12.27 -12.57 -4.67
N ASN A 254 -11.35 -12.50 -3.71
CA ASN A 254 -11.52 -11.89 -2.40
C ASN A 254 -10.91 -10.48 -2.30
N LEU A 255 -10.53 -9.84 -3.41
CA LEU A 255 -10.05 -8.46 -3.43
C LEU A 255 -11.20 -7.48 -3.10
N VAL A 256 -11.15 -6.87 -1.92
CA VAL A 256 -12.17 -5.93 -1.44
C VAL A 256 -11.91 -4.53 -1.96
N TYR A 257 -10.64 -4.11 -1.94
CA TYR A 257 -10.22 -2.80 -2.40
C TYR A 257 -8.79 -2.90 -2.93
N GLY A 258 -8.57 -2.49 -4.18
CA GLY A 258 -7.25 -2.47 -4.80
C GLY A 258 -7.01 -1.13 -5.48
N GLN A 259 -5.99 -0.40 -5.03
CA GLN A 259 -5.59 0.88 -5.63
C GLN A 259 -4.16 0.83 -6.19
N TRP A 260 -3.35 -0.15 -5.78
CA TRP A 260 -1.92 -0.10 -6.02
C TRP A 260 -1.48 -0.71 -7.32
N ILE A 261 -0.77 0.12 -8.08
CA ILE A 261 -0.02 -0.25 -9.26
C ILE A 261 1.24 0.60 -9.22
N ASP A 262 2.42 0.00 -9.04
CA ASP A 262 3.67 0.76 -9.21
C ASP A 262 4.00 0.86 -10.69
N THR A 263 4.56 1.99 -11.09
CA THR A 263 4.92 2.26 -12.48
C THR A 263 6.35 2.76 -12.59
N ILE A 264 7.04 2.32 -13.64
CA ILE A 264 8.39 2.77 -13.99
C ILE A 264 8.47 3.03 -15.48
N THR A 265 9.11 4.13 -15.86
CA THR A 265 9.37 4.45 -17.27
C THR A 265 10.85 4.24 -17.56
N LEU A 266 11.16 3.43 -18.57
CA LEU A 266 12.51 3.08 -18.95
C LEU A 266 12.71 3.32 -20.46
N LYS A 267 13.93 3.74 -20.83
CA LYS A 267 14.31 3.93 -22.23
C LYS A 267 15.22 2.80 -22.68
N THR A 268 14.83 2.06 -23.72
CA THR A 268 15.69 1.04 -24.34
C THR A 268 16.93 1.70 -24.95
N LEU A 269 18.06 0.97 -24.91
CA LEU A 269 19.32 1.48 -25.43
C LEU A 269 19.30 1.52 -26.96
N TYR A 270 20.05 2.44 -27.54
CA TYR A 270 20.30 2.45 -28.98
C TYR A 270 21.22 1.28 -29.35
N ILE A 271 20.97 0.63 -30.49
CA ILE A 271 21.93 -0.34 -31.07
C ILE A 271 22.98 0.47 -31.82
N SER A 272 24.20 0.55 -31.29
CA SER A 272 25.33 1.08 -32.07
C SER A 272 25.84 -0.02 -33.00
N GLU A 273 25.97 0.27 -34.29
CA GLU A 273 26.46 -0.64 -35.34
C GLU A 273 27.97 -0.95 -35.24
N LEU A 274 28.52 -1.12 -34.02
CA LEU A 274 29.97 -1.26 -33.80
C LEU A 274 30.43 -2.66 -33.41
N GLU A 275 29.57 -3.68 -33.51
CA GLU A 275 30.02 -5.08 -33.57
C GLU A 275 29.90 -5.59 -35.01
N GLY A 276 30.91 -5.28 -35.82
CA GLY A 276 31.18 -6.00 -37.05
C GLY A 276 31.64 -7.44 -36.74
N PRO A 277 31.43 -8.41 -37.65
CA PRO A 277 31.81 -9.80 -37.42
C PRO A 277 33.34 -9.92 -37.32
N ALA A 278 33.80 -10.71 -36.35
CA ALA A 278 35.17 -11.20 -36.28
C ALA A 278 35.44 -12.27 -37.34
#